data_AF-A0A7C5Y9Q8-F1
#
_entry.id   AF-A0A7C5Y9Q8-F1
#
_cell.length_a   1.000
_cell.length_b   1.000
_cell.length_c   1.000
_cell.angle_alpha   90.00
_cell.angle_beta   90.00
_cell.angle_gamma   90.00
#
_symmetry.space_group_name_H-M   'P 1'
#
loop_
_entity.id
_entity.type
_entity.pdbx_description
1 polymer ?
#
loop_
_entity_poly.entity_id
_entity_poly.type
_entity_poly.pdbx_seq_one_letter_code
_entity_poly.pdbx_strand_id
1 'polypeptide(L)' 'MATVFHTLVSIEEALELLDKQVGGLKPLGVEKIHVNQSLGRILAENLLAKKSYPPFDRSTVDG' A
#
# COMPACT_ATOMS: atom_id res chain seq x y z
N MET A 1 -16.78 20.19 37.26
CA MET A 1 -16.24 19.51 36.08
C MET A 1 -17.42 19.14 35.19
N ALA A 2 -17.52 19.71 33.99
CA ALA A 2 -18.61 19.37 33.08
C ALA A 2 -18.30 18.03 32.41
N THR A 3 -19.20 17.05 32.57
CA THR A 3 -19.16 15.80 31.80
C THR A 3 -19.64 16.07 30.39
N VAL A 4 -18.74 15.98 29.42
CA VAL A 4 -19.09 16.04 28.00
C VAL A 4 -19.55 14.66 27.56
N PHE A 5 -20.85 14.49 27.35
CA PHE A 5 -21.39 13.27 26.74
C PHE A 5 -21.13 13.31 25.24
N HIS A 6 -20.49 12.26 24.72
CA HIS A 6 -20.27 12.10 23.29
C HIS A 6 -21.36 11.17 22.75
N THR A 7 -21.99 11.58 21.65
CA THR A 7 -22.90 10.69 20.91
C THR A 7 -22.08 9.55 20.32
N LEU A 8 -22.43 8.32 20.65
CA LEU A 8 -21.84 7.14 20.02
C LEU A 8 -22.41 7.01 18.60
N VAL A 9 -21.53 6.82 17.64
CA VAL A 9 -21.86 6.54 16.25
C VAL A 9 -21.67 5.05 15.96
N SER A 10 -22.32 4.54 14.92
CA SER A 10 -22.02 3.18 14.45
C SER A 10 -20.62 3.10 13.85
N ILE A 11 -20.11 1.89 13.64
CA ILE A 11 -18.80 1.69 13.00
C ILE A 11 -18.82 2.22 11.56
N GLU A 12 -19.92 2.00 10.84
CA GLU A 12 -20.14 2.46 9.48
C GLU A 12 -20.14 3.99 9.42
N GLU A 13 -20.88 4.64 10.32
CA GLU A 13 -20.90 6.10 10.46
C GLU A 13 -19.52 6.66 10.79
N ALA A 14 -18.77 5.99 11.67
CA ALA A 14 -17.40 6.41 11.99
C ALA A 14 -16.48 6.35 10.77
N LEU A 15 -16.59 5.31 9.93
CA LEU A 15 -15.81 5.18 8.70
C LEU A 15 -16.16 6.27 7.68
N GLU A 16 -17.45 6.58 7.51
CA GLU A 16 -17.89 7.66 6.62
C GLU A 16 -17.42 9.03 7.10
N LEU A 17 -17.49 9.29 8.40
CA LEU A 17 -17.02 10.53 8.99
C LEU A 17 -15.51 10.68 8.80
N LEU A 18 -14.74 9.61 9.00
CA LEU A 18 -13.30 9.60 8.74
C LEU A 18 -12.98 9.89 7.29
N ASP A 19 -13.65 9.21 6.35
CA ASP A 19 -13.47 9.42 4.91
C ASP A 19 -13.73 10.88 4.51
N LYS A 20 -14.84 11.47 4.98
CA LYS A 20 -15.18 12.88 4.74
C LYS A 20 -14.14 13.83 5.36
N GLN A 21 -13.72 13.58 6.60
CA GLN A 21 -12.82 14.46 7.34
C GLN A 21 -11.41 14.53 6.72
N VAL A 22 -10.93 13.41 6.16
CA VAL A 22 -9.62 13.37 5.49
C VAL A 22 -9.67 13.77 4.01
N GLY A 23 -10.84 14.17 3.49
CA GLY A 23 -11.01 14.59 2.10
C GLY A 23 -10.98 13.42 1.09
N GLY A 24 -11.53 12.28 1.52
CA GLY A 24 -11.57 11.00 0.81
C GLY A 24 -10.32 10.15 1.09
N LEU A 25 -10.52 8.90 1.51
CA LEU A 25 -9.50 7.86 1.63
C LEU A 25 -8.97 7.52 0.25
N LYS A 26 -7.89 8.19 -0.13
CA LYS A 26 -7.19 7.99 -1.39
C LYS A 26 -5.71 7.72 -1.14
N PRO A 27 -5.05 6.98 -2.05
CA PRO A 27 -3.60 6.85 -2.00
C PRO A 27 -2.92 8.21 -1.95
N LEU A 28 -1.82 8.29 -1.22
CA LEU A 28 -0.93 9.43 -1.27
C LEU A 28 -0.24 9.52 -2.65
N GLY A 29 0.53 10.59 -2.84
CA GLY A 29 1.38 10.72 -4.02
C GLY A 29 2.40 9.58 -4.16
N VAL A 30 2.95 9.47 -5.35
CA VAL A 30 3.96 8.46 -5.69
C VAL A 30 5.35 9.07 -5.67
N GLU A 31 6.35 8.28 -5.29
CA GLU A 31 7.75 8.71 -5.29
C GLU A 31 8.67 7.57 -5.74
N LYS A 32 9.87 7.93 -6.19
CA LYS A 32 10.93 6.97 -6.54
C LYS A 32 11.90 6.87 -5.37
N ILE A 33 12.11 5.66 -4.89
CA ILE A 33 12.99 5.35 -3.76
C ILE A 33 14.00 4.28 -4.16
N HIS A 34 15.05 4.13 -3.36
CA HIS A 34 15.97 3.01 -3.50
C HIS A 34 15.33 1.70 -3.00
N VAL A 35 15.72 0.57 -3.61
CA VAL A 35 15.17 -0.77 -3.26
C VAL A 35 15.43 -1.15 -1.81
N ASN A 36 16.55 -0.72 -1.23
CA ASN A 36 16.85 -0.96 0.19
C ASN A 36 15.91 -0.21 1.16
N GLN A 37 15.13 0.75 0.67
CA GLN A 37 14.15 1.52 1.43
C GLN A 37 12.70 1.13 1.11
N SER A 38 12.48 0.10 0.27
CA SER A 38 11.13 -0.23 -0.21
C SER A 38 10.30 -1.09 0.74
N LEU A 39 10.88 -1.60 1.83
CA LEU A 39 10.16 -2.45 2.79
C LEU A 39 9.00 -1.69 3.43
N GLY A 40 7.80 -2.27 3.39
CA GLY A 40 6.57 -1.65 3.93
C GLY A 40 5.92 -0.61 3.01
N ARG A 41 6.44 -0.39 1.80
CA ARG A 41 5.85 0.49 0.79
C ARG A 41 4.89 -0.30 -0.12
N ILE A 42 3.96 0.42 -0.74
CA ILE A 42 3.04 -0.12 -1.74
C ILE A 42 3.53 0.26 -3.13
N LEU A 43 3.59 -0.69 -4.06
CA LEU A 43 3.95 -0.41 -5.45
C LEU A 43 2.90 0.48 -6.11
N ALA A 44 3.36 1.57 -6.73
CA ALA A 44 2.50 2.50 -7.45
C ALA A 44 2.12 2.01 -8.86
N GLU A 45 2.85 1.05 -9.40
CA GLU A 45 2.66 0.52 -10.75
C GLU A 45 3.02 -0.98 -10.80
N ASN A 46 2.51 -1.66 -11.82
CA ASN A 46 2.86 -3.05 -12.10
C ASN A 46 4.31 -3.15 -12.59
N LEU A 47 5.01 -4.20 -12.15
CA LEU A 47 6.38 -4.49 -12.59
C LEU A 47 6.38 -5.67 -13.55
N LEU A 48 7.03 -5.49 -14.71
CA LEU A 48 7.23 -6.54 -15.70
C LEU A 48 8.72 -6.90 -15.78
N ALA A 49 9.00 -8.20 -15.86
CA ALA A 49 10.36 -8.67 -16.11
C ALA A 49 10.81 -8.23 -17.50
N LYS A 50 11.94 -7.51 -17.57
CA LYS A 50 12.48 -7.03 -18.86
C LYS A 50 13.14 -8.14 -19.68
N LYS A 51 13.49 -9.26 -19.05
CA LYS A 51 14.21 -10.39 -19.65
C LYS A 51 13.81 -11.69 -18.94
N SER A 52 13.86 -12.80 -19.67
CA SER A 52 13.76 -14.14 -19.09
C SER A 52 14.96 -14.42 -18.19
N TYR A 53 14.74 -15.23 -17.15
CA TYR A 53 15.80 -15.66 -16.24
C TYR A 53 15.67 -17.16 -15.94
N PRO A 54 16.66 -18.00 -16.34
CA PRO A 54 17.82 -17.63 -17.15
C PRO A 54 17.43 -17.19 -18.56
N PRO A 55 18.25 -16.38 -19.24
CA PRO A 55 17.99 -15.97 -20.62
C PRO A 55 18.43 -17.02 -21.67
N PHE A 56 18.79 -18.23 -21.24
CA PHE A 56 19.26 -19.34 -22.06
C PHE A 56 19.00 -20.67 -21.34
N ASP A 57 19.13 -21.79 -22.06
CA ASP A 57 18.93 -23.13 -21.50
C ASP A 57 20.07 -23.50 -20.55
N ARG A 58 19.70 -23.79 -19.30
CA ARG A 58 20.62 -24.13 -18.21
C ARG A 58 20.41 -25.59 -17.82
N SER A 59 21.49 -26.37 -17.73
CA SER A 59 21.45 -27.64 -17.00
C SER A 59 21.24 -27.38 -15.51
N THR A 60 20.31 -28.11 -14.90
CA THR A 60 20.06 -28.09 -13.45
C THR A 60 20.88 -29.14 -12.71
N VAL A 61 21.53 -30.04 -13.43
CA VAL A 61 22.35 -31.14 -12.90
C VAL A 61 23.78 -31.02 -13.37
N ASP A 62 24.67 -31.61 -12.58
CA ASP A 62 26.03 -31.90 -13.00
C ASP A 62 25.99 -33.01 -14.07
N GLY A 63 26.86 -32.89 -15.07
CA GLY A 63 26.94 -33.82 -16.20
C GLY A 63 27.66 -35.11 -15.87
#